data_AF-A0A914YPM3-F1
#
_entry.id   AF-A0A914YPM3-F1
#
_cell.length_a   1.000
_cell.length_b   1.000
_cell.length_c   1.000
_cell.angle_alpha   90.00
_cell.angle_beta   90.00
_cell.angle_gamma   90.00
#
_symmetry.space_group_name_H-M   'P 1'
#
loop_
_entity.id
_entity.type
_entity.pdbx_description
1 polymer ?
#
loop_
_entity_poly.entity_id
_entity_poly.type
_entity_poly.pdbx_seq_one_letter_code
_entity_poly.pdbx_strand_id
1 'polypeptide(L)' 'MTNAEVLQKVEAGYRMPAPHGCPPPLYEIMQQCWHKDPEKRPTFETLQWRLEDIFNSDGSEYKEAALSY' A
#
# COMPACT_ATOMS: atom_id res chain seq x y z
N MET A 1 -2.72 -15.27 -18.27
CA MET A 1 -1.34 -14.91 -17.93
C MET A 1 -0.71 -16.10 -17.25
N THR A 2 0.39 -16.62 -17.78
CA THR A 2 1.12 -17.72 -17.14
C THR A 2 2.13 -17.18 -16.13
N ASN A 3 2.62 -18.02 -15.20
CA ASN A 3 3.62 -17.59 -14.21
C ASN A 3 4.91 -17.05 -14.88
N ALA A 4 5.29 -17.62 -16.03
CA ALA A 4 6.44 -17.15 -16.80
C ALA A 4 6.22 -15.75 -17.39
N GLU A 5 5.02 -15.48 -17.90
CA GLU A 5 4.65 -14.14 -18.41
C GLU A 5 4.62 -13.09 -17.30
N VAL A 6 4.22 -13.45 -16.08
CA VAL A 6 4.25 -12.54 -14.92
C VAL A 6 5.68 -12.11 -14.62
N LEU A 7 6.61 -13.06 -14.57
CA LEU A 7 8.02 -12.78 -14.28
C LEU A 7 8.61 -11.78 -15.27
N GLN A 8 8.42 -12.03 -16.57
CA GLN A 8 8.91 -11.14 -17.63
C GLN A 8 8.32 -9.72 -17.52
N LYS A 9 7.03 -9.61 -17.23
CA LYS A 9 6.37 -8.31 -17.07
C LYS A 9 6.91 -7.55 -15.84
N VAL A 10 7.07 -8.22 -14.71
CA VAL A 10 7.58 -7.61 -13.47
C VAL A 10 9.03 -7.12 -13.66
N GLU A 11 9.87 -7.87 -14.35
CA GLU A 11 11.23 -7.46 -14.73
C GLU A 11 11.24 -6.25 -15.66
N ALA A 12 10.30 -6.19 -16.61
CA ALA A 12 10.08 -5.04 -17.50
C ALA A 12 9.49 -3.81 -16.79
N GLY A 13 9.20 -3.90 -15.48
CA GLY A 13 8.71 -2.78 -14.68
C GLY A 13 7.19 -2.73 -14.51
N TYR A 14 6.45 -3.71 -15.03
CA TYR A 14 5.02 -3.80 -14.78
C TYR A 14 4.74 -3.96 -13.28
N ARG A 15 3.80 -3.17 -12.77
CA ARG A 15 3.20 -3.32 -11.45
C ARG A 15 1.69 -3.30 -11.60
N MET A 16 1.01 -4.02 -10.71
CA MET A 16 -0.45 -4.06 -10.75
C MET A 16 -1.02 -2.66 -10.46
N PRO A 17 -2.08 -2.24 -11.16
CA PRO A 17 -2.78 -1.00 -10.85
C PRO A 17 -3.43 -1.10 -9.46
N ALA A 18 -3.83 0.05 -8.92
CA ALA A 18 -4.57 0.10 -7.66
C ALA A 18 -5.86 -0.74 -7.75
N PRO A 19 -6.12 -1.65 -6.80
CA PRO A 19 -7.39 -2.36 -6.72
C PRO A 19 -8.56 -1.39 -6.51
N HIS A 20 -9.75 -1.79 -6.93
CA HIS A 20 -10.96 -0.99 -6.71
C HIS A 20 -11.22 -0.81 -5.21
N GLY A 21 -11.42 0.44 -4.77
CA GLY A 21 -11.63 0.76 -3.36
C GLY A 21 -10.36 0.77 -2.49
N CYS A 22 -9.17 0.62 -3.08
CA CYS A 22 -7.91 0.71 -2.35
C CYS A 22 -7.60 2.18 -2.01
N PRO A 23 -7.35 2.53 -0.72
CA PRO A 23 -6.90 3.86 -0.35
C PRO A 23 -5.58 4.23 -1.04
N PRO A 24 -5.44 5.46 -1.59
CA PRO A 24 -4.19 5.88 -2.22
C PRO A 24 -2.93 5.68 -1.36
N PRO A 25 -2.93 5.98 -0.05
CA PRO A 25 -1.76 5.76 0.81
C PRO A 25 -1.36 4.29 0.92
N LEU A 26 -2.33 3.37 0.89
CA LEU A 26 -2.07 1.94 0.94
C LEU A 26 -1.45 1.44 -0.38
N TYR A 27 -1.91 1.97 -1.51
CA TYR A 27 -1.32 1.64 -2.81
C TYR A 27 0.11 2.20 -2.96
N GLU A 28 0.40 3.37 -2.38
CA GLU A 28 1.77 3.90 -2.33
C GLU A 28 2.71 2.98 -1.54
N ILE A 29 2.27 2.40 -0.43
CA ILE A 29 3.03 1.39 0.31
C ILE A 29 3.33 0.18 -0.59
N MET A 30 2.33 -0.33 -1.32
CA MET A 30 2.55 -1.45 -2.25
C MET A 30 3.61 -1.14 -3.30
N GLN A 31 3.58 0.07 -3.88
CA GLN A 31 4.58 0.50 -4.86
C GLN A 31 6.00 0.58 -4.27
N GLN A 32 6.14 1.08 -3.03
CA GLN A 32 7.41 1.11 -2.32
C GLN A 32 7.95 -0.31 -2.04
N CYS A 33 7.08 -1.24 -1.65
CA CYS A 33 7.44 -2.65 -1.48
C CYS A 33 7.91 -3.31 -2.77
N TRP A 34 7.35 -2.90 -3.92
CA TRP A 34 7.71 -3.44 -5.22
C TRP A 34 8.86 -2.72 -5.93
N HIS A 35 9.63 -1.91 -5.20
CA HIS A 35 10.77 -1.21 -5.75
C HIS A 35 11.79 -2.18 -6.39
N LYS A 36 12.30 -1.82 -7.58
CA LYS A 36 13.24 -2.65 -8.36
C LYS A 36 14.50 -2.96 -7.56
N ASP A 37 15.08 -1.91 -6.99
CA ASP A 37 16.19 -1.99 -6.04
C ASP A 37 15.71 -2.48 -4.67
N PRO A 38 16.21 -3.63 -4.17
CA PRO A 38 15.85 -4.17 -2.86
C PRO A 38 16.20 -3.25 -1.68
N GLU A 39 17.27 -2.47 -1.77
CA GLU A 39 17.74 -1.61 -0.66
C GLU A 39 16.82 -0.40 -0.44
N LYS A 40 16.04 -0.05 -1.46
CA LYS A 40 15.04 1.04 -1.39
C LYS A 40 13.67 0.57 -0.87
N ARG A 41 13.50 -0.74 -0.61
CA ARG A 41 12.26 -1.27 -0.05
C ARG A 41 12.20 -0.93 1.44
N PRO A 42 11.03 -0.51 1.95
CA PRO A 42 10.87 -0.20 3.37
C PRO A 42 11.11 -1.45 4.23
N THR A 43 11.60 -1.25 5.44
CA THR A 43 11.68 -2.31 6.45
C THR A 43 10.29 -2.65 6.97
N PHE A 44 10.12 -3.84 7.54
CA PHE A 44 8.86 -4.21 8.21
C PHE A 44 8.49 -3.26 9.34
N GLU A 45 9.48 -2.75 10.06
CA GLU A 45 9.28 -1.69 11.07
C GLU A 45 8.66 -0.44 10.43
N THR A 46 9.25 0.08 9.35
CA THR A 46 8.71 1.26 8.63
C THR A 46 7.28 0.99 8.11
N LEU A 47 7.01 -0.21 7.62
CA LEU A 47 5.68 -0.61 7.15
C LEU A 47 4.66 -0.61 8.29
N GLN A 48 5.02 -1.12 9.46
CA GLN A 48 4.14 -1.11 10.62
C GLN A 48 3.74 0.33 10.98
N TRP A 49 4.70 1.22 11.17
CA TRP A 49 4.43 2.63 11.49
C TRP A 49 3.54 3.31 10.47
N ARG A 50 3.78 3.09 9.17
CA ARG A 50 2.96 3.68 8.11
C ARG A 50 1.54 3.14 8.06
N LEU A 51 1.37 1.84 8.32
CA LEU A 51 0.04 1.24 8.36
C LEU A 51 -0.75 1.75 9.56
N GLU A 52 -0.12 1.81 10.73
CA GLU A 52 -0.72 2.40 11.93
C GLU A 52 -1.14 3.86 11.68
N ASP A 53 -0.29 4.68 11.07
CA ASP A 53 -0.61 6.05 10.70
C ASP A 53 -1.83 6.14 9.77
N ILE A 54 -1.91 5.29 8.73
CA ILE A 54 -3.05 5.26 7.81
C ILE A 54 -4.36 4.91 8.53
N PHE A 55 -4.34 3.96 9.46
CA PHE A 55 -5.55 3.50 10.16
C PHE A 55 -5.93 4.37 11.36
N ASN A 56 -4.97 5.03 12.00
CA ASN A 56 -5.21 5.96 13.10
C ASN A 56 -5.57 7.37 12.60
N SER A 57 -5.12 7.75 11.40
CA SER A 57 -5.49 9.02 10.74
C SER A 57 -6.87 8.96 10.07
N ASP A 58 -7.43 7.76 9.86
CA ASP A 58 -8.81 7.61 9.43
C ASP A 58 -9.70 7.94 10.64
N GLY A 59 -10.04 9.23 10.75
CA GLY A 59 -10.77 9.87 11.86
C GLY A 59 -12.19 9.35 12.09
N SER A 60 -12.34 8.05 12.25
CA SER A 60 -13.51 7.37 12.79
C SER A 60 -13.74 7.77 14.25
N GLU A 61 -12.69 8.09 15.00
CA GLU A 61 -12.80 8.66 16.36
C GLU A 61 -13.60 9.98 16.38
N TYR A 62 -13.52 10.81 15.33
CA TYR A 62 -14.30 12.06 15.24
C TYR A 62 -15.68 11.90 14.59
N LYS A 63 -15.89 10.87 13.74
CA LYS A 63 -17.20 10.62 13.11
C LYS A 63 -18.19 9.96 14.06
N GLU A 64 -17.75 9.06 14.94
CA GLU A 64 -18.64 8.41 15.93
C GLU A 64 -19.11 9.39 17.02
N ALA A 65 -18.24 10.31 17.45
CA ALA A 65 -18.59 11.35 18.44
C ALA A 65 -19.55 12.42 17.89
N ALA A 66 -19.55 12.67 16.57
CA ALA A 66 -20.43 13.65 15.94
C ALA A 66 -21.82 13.09 15.56
N LEU A 67 -21.95 11.76 15.42
CA LEU A 67 -23.23 11.09 15.13
C LEU A 67 -24.02 10.70 16.40
N SER A 68 -23.41 10.91 17.57
CA SER A 68 -24.01 10.67 18.89
C SER A 68 -24.54 11.95 19.56
N TYR A 69 -24.61 13.06 18.81
CA TYR A 69 -25.21 14.33 19.23
C TYR A 69 -26.35 14.76 18.32
#